data_AF-A0A522WDZ8-F1
#
_entry.id   AF-A0A522WDZ8-F1
#
_cell.length_a   1.000
_cell.length_b   1.000
_cell.length_c   1.000
_cell.angle_alpha   90.00
_cell.angle_beta   90.00
_cell.angle_gamma   90.00
#
_symmetry.space_group_name_H-M   'P 1'
#
loop_
_entity.id
_entity.type
_entity.pdbx_description
1 polymer ?
#
loop_
_entity_poly.entity_id
_entity_poly.type
_entity_poly.pdbx_seq_one_letter_code
_entity_poly.pdbx_strand_id
1 'polypeptide(L)'
;MLKEALLYNKLAHNKVSCFLCSHHCLINEGDFGICRVRRNKGGTLYTYTYGEAAAAHIDPIEKKPIFHILPGTRSFSIAACGCNFRCGFCQNWQISQVKEAEKLGIKSQPLSPQEIVKYALEAQCAS
;
A
#
# COMPACT_ATOMS: atom_id res chain seq x y z
N MET A 1 10.92 1.42 -3.21
CA MET A 1 11.60 2.68 -3.63
C MET A 1 10.96 3.88 -2.94
N LEU A 2 11.74 4.88 -2.49
CA LEU A 2 11.16 6.09 -1.88
C LEU A 2 10.58 7.00 -2.97
N LYS A 3 9.27 7.28 -2.91
CA LYS A 3 8.58 8.14 -3.87
C LYS A 3 7.85 9.26 -3.15
N GLU A 4 7.91 10.47 -3.68
CA GLU A 4 7.12 11.58 -3.17
C GLU A 4 5.62 11.28 -3.33
N ALA A 5 4.83 11.58 -2.30
CA ALA A 5 3.39 11.41 -2.32
C ALA A 5 2.73 12.55 -3.08
N LEU A 6 1.63 12.24 -3.75
CA LEU A 6 0.81 13.22 -4.47
C LEU A 6 -0.31 13.69 -3.53
N LEU A 7 -0.73 14.95 -3.56
CA LEU A 7 -1.82 15.50 -2.73
C LEU A 7 -1.46 15.80 -1.25
N TYR A 8 -0.52 16.72 -1.05
CA TYR A 8 -0.25 17.32 0.26
C TYR A 8 0.19 18.78 0.10
N ASN A 9 0.00 19.58 1.14
CA ASN A 9 0.50 20.96 1.21
C ASN A 9 1.71 21.03 2.14
N LYS A 10 2.75 21.75 1.71
CA LYS A 10 3.87 22.14 2.59
C LYS A 10 3.44 23.30 3.47
N LEU A 11 3.82 23.25 4.74
CA LEU A 11 3.50 24.28 5.74
C LEU A 11 4.80 24.81 6.38
N ALA A 12 4.66 25.85 7.20
CA ALA A 12 5.78 26.38 7.98
C ALA A 12 6.41 25.32 8.90
N HIS A 13 7.69 25.50 9.23
CA HIS A 13 8.47 24.61 10.09
C HIS A 13 8.52 23.15 9.61
N ASN A 14 8.63 22.96 8.29
CA ASN A 14 8.70 21.64 7.65
C ASN A 14 7.50 20.72 7.96
N LYS A 15 6.33 21.26 8.34
CA LYS A 15 5.12 20.45 8.50
C LYS A 15 4.45 20.20 7.16
N VAL A 16 3.65 19.14 7.08
CA VAL A 16 2.84 18.84 5.89
C VAL A 16 1.39 18.53 6.27
N SER A 17 0.45 19.01 5.46
CA SER A 17 -0.97 18.64 5.53
C SER A 17 -1.30 17.66 4.39
N CYS A 18 -1.64 16.42 4.73
CA CYS A 18 -1.82 15.31 3.80
C CYS A 18 -3.29 15.13 3.42
N PHE A 19 -3.62 15.09 2.13
CA PHE A 19 -4.98 14.94 1.62
C PHE A 19 -5.23 13.62 0.86
N LEU A 20 -4.34 12.63 1.01
CA LEU A 20 -4.48 11.33 0.33
C LEU A 20 -5.62 10.44 0.85
N CYS A 21 -6.23 10.79 1.98
CA CYS A 21 -7.41 10.13 2.53
C CYS A 21 -8.14 11.06 3.50
N SER A 22 -9.34 10.68 3.93
CA SER A 22 -10.24 11.50 4.75
C SER A 22 -9.74 11.83 6.17
N HIS A 23 -8.58 11.33 6.60
CA HIS A 23 -7.99 11.69 7.89
C HIS A 23 -7.29 13.05 7.90
N HIS A 24 -6.97 13.59 6.72
CA HIS A 24 -6.34 14.91 6.56
C HIS A 24 -5.15 15.18 7.52
N CYS A 25 -4.26 14.20 7.67
CA CYS A 25 -3.23 14.23 8.72
C CYS A 25 -2.33 15.47 8.59
N LEU A 26 -2.16 16.20 9.70
CA LEU A 26 -1.04 17.13 9.89
C LEU A 26 0.17 16.33 10.40
N ILE A 27 1.25 16.31 9.64
CA ILE A 27 2.42 15.47 9.90
C ILE A 27 3.64 16.37 10.14
N ASN A 28 4.25 16.28 11.32
CA ASN A 28 5.46 17.03 11.63
C ASN A 28 6.68 16.47 10.90
N GLU A 29 7.78 17.21 10.89
CA GLU A 29 9.05 16.73 10.36
C GLU A 29 9.46 15.41 11.04
N GLY A 30 9.83 14.42 10.24
CA GLY A 30 10.27 13.11 10.72
C GLY A 30 9.13 12.15 11.09
N ASP A 31 7.89 12.62 11.23
CA ASP A 31 6.74 11.80 11.63
C ASP A 31 6.10 11.05 10.47
N PHE A 32 5.32 10.03 10.82
CA PHE A 32 4.42 9.33 9.91
C PHE A 32 2.97 9.76 10.11
N GLY A 33 2.18 9.76 9.02
CA GLY A 33 0.74 9.82 9.11
C GLY A 33 0.13 8.57 9.77
N ILE A 34 -1.18 8.60 10.05
CA ILE A 34 -1.87 7.51 10.76
C ILE A 34 -1.74 6.14 10.05
N CYS A 35 -1.65 6.13 8.73
CA CYS A 35 -1.45 4.94 7.91
C CYS A 35 -0.07 4.28 8.06
N ARG A 36 0.88 4.94 8.73
CA ARG A 36 2.27 4.47 8.98
C ARG A 36 3.12 4.17 7.73
N VAL A 37 2.65 4.57 6.55
CA VAL A 37 3.39 4.36 5.29
C VAL A 37 3.80 5.65 4.58
N ARG A 38 3.38 6.80 5.11
CA ARG A 38 3.75 8.11 4.59
C ARG A 38 4.49 8.89 5.66
N ARG A 39 5.73 9.28 5.36
CA ARG A 39 6.61 10.01 6.29
C ARG A 39 6.94 11.38 5.72
N ASN A 40 6.91 12.40 6.56
CA ASN A 40 7.41 13.71 6.21
C ASN A 40 8.94 13.76 6.42
N LYS A 41 9.68 14.19 5.40
CA LYS A 41 11.13 14.41 5.44
C LYS A 41 11.47 15.75 4.78
N GLY A 42 12.06 16.67 5.53
CA GLY A 42 12.38 18.02 5.09
C GLY A 42 11.16 18.77 4.53
N GLY A 43 9.98 18.60 5.12
CA GLY A 43 8.73 19.18 4.60
C GLY A 43 8.23 18.58 3.28
N THR A 44 8.77 17.42 2.87
CA THR A 44 8.34 16.67 1.68
C THR A 44 7.76 15.33 2.12
N LEU A 45 6.53 15.03 1.69
CA LEU A 45 5.85 13.80 2.08
C LEU A 45 6.25 12.66 1.16
N TYR A 46 6.82 11.59 1.70
CA TYR A 46 7.21 10.40 0.95
C TYR A 46 6.36 9.19 1.32
N THR A 47 6.04 8.35 0.34
CA THR A 47 5.46 7.02 0.55
C THR A 47 6.53 5.93 0.60
N TYR A 48 6.33 4.98 1.49
CA TYR A 48 7.21 3.83 1.72
C TYR A 48 6.70 2.54 1.06
N THR A 49 5.55 2.60 0.38
CA THR A 49 4.92 1.43 -0.26
C THR A 49 5.04 1.42 -1.78
N TYR A 50 5.67 2.43 -2.38
CA TYR A 50 5.81 2.47 -3.83
C TYR A 50 6.89 1.49 -4.31
N GLY A 51 6.46 0.53 -5.13
CA GLY A 51 7.33 -0.55 -5.63
C GLY A 51 7.74 -1.54 -4.53
N GLU A 52 6.96 -1.64 -3.46
CA GLU A 52 7.19 -2.55 -2.33
C GLU A 52 5.92 -3.37 -2.08
N ALA A 53 5.98 -4.68 -2.28
CA ALA A 53 4.84 -5.59 -2.09
C ALA A 53 5.03 -6.45 -0.84
N ALA A 54 4.04 -6.42 0.06
CA ALA A 54 3.96 -7.32 1.20
C ALA A 54 3.37 -8.69 0.83
N ALA A 55 2.58 -8.74 -0.24
CA ALA A 55 2.03 -9.97 -0.80
C ALA A 55 1.84 -9.83 -2.31
N ALA A 56 2.07 -10.93 -3.03
CA ALA A 56 1.76 -11.08 -4.44
C ALA A 56 1.29 -12.52 -4.69
N HIS A 57 0.07 -12.69 -5.22
CA HIS A 57 -0.57 -14.00 -5.36
C HIS A 57 -1.34 -14.12 -6.66
N ILE A 58 -1.30 -15.32 -7.23
CA ILE A 58 -2.17 -15.73 -8.34
C ILE A 58 -3.32 -16.54 -7.74
N ASP A 59 -4.54 -16.09 -7.95
CA ASP A 59 -5.76 -16.73 -7.43
C ASP A 59 -6.85 -16.77 -8.52
N PRO A 60 -7.77 -17.73 -8.50
CA PRO A 60 -8.98 -17.66 -9.32
C PRO A 60 -9.80 -16.41 -8.96
N ILE A 61 -10.47 -15.82 -9.95
CA ILE A 61 -11.24 -14.59 -9.75
C ILE A 61 -12.39 -14.78 -8.76
N GLU A 62 -12.90 -16.01 -8.62
CA GLU A 62 -13.95 -16.39 -7.68
C GLU A 62 -13.56 -16.23 -6.21
N LYS A 63 -12.26 -16.19 -5.90
CA LYS A 63 -11.78 -15.87 -4.54
C LYS A 63 -11.93 -14.38 -4.21
N LYS A 64 -12.01 -13.51 -5.20
CA LYS A 64 -12.02 -12.05 -5.03
C LYS A 64 -13.46 -11.55 -4.84
N PRO A 65 -13.68 -10.37 -4.22
CA PRO A 65 -15.01 -9.79 -4.06
C PRO A 65 -15.66 -9.30 -5.36
N ILE A 66 -15.17 -9.78 -6.50
CA ILE A 66 -15.54 -9.39 -7.88
C ILE A 66 -15.69 -10.64 -8.76
N PHE A 67 -16.20 -11.74 -8.20
CA PHE A 67 -16.26 -13.07 -8.86
C PHE A 67 -17.03 -13.11 -10.20
N HIS A 68 -17.87 -12.12 -10.49
CA HIS A 68 -18.57 -12.00 -11.79
C HIS A 68 -17.76 -11.27 -12.87
N ILE A 69 -16.60 -10.73 -12.53
CA ILE A 69 -15.67 -10.15 -13.50
C ILE A 69 -14.87 -11.32 -14.06
N LEU A 70 -14.98 -11.61 -15.36
CA LEU A 70 -14.20 -12.64 -16.07
C LEU A 70 -14.20 -14.06 -15.41
N PRO A 71 -15.36 -14.71 -15.21
CA PRO A 71 -15.43 -16.02 -14.55
C PRO A 71 -14.50 -17.08 -15.18
N GLY A 72 -13.94 -17.95 -14.34
CA GLY A 72 -13.01 -19.02 -14.73
C GLY A 72 -11.58 -18.54 -15.03
N THR A 73 -11.28 -17.25 -14.89
CA THR A 73 -9.93 -16.69 -15.11
C THR A 73 -9.14 -16.56 -13.81
N ARG A 74 -7.83 -16.31 -13.97
CA ARG A 74 -6.90 -16.01 -12.87
C ARG A 74 -6.69 -14.52 -12.71
N SER A 75 -6.45 -14.11 -11.48
CA SER A 75 -6.12 -12.75 -11.08
C SER A 75 -4.73 -12.70 -10.44
N PHE A 76 -3.96 -11.66 -10.75
CA PHE A 76 -2.70 -11.35 -10.10
C PHE A 76 -2.90 -10.24 -9.05
N SER A 77 -3.02 -10.62 -7.79
CA SER A 77 -3.24 -9.70 -6.69
C SER A 77 -1.94 -9.29 -6.03
N ILE A 78 -1.77 -7.99 -5.81
CA ILE A 78 -0.67 -7.42 -5.04
C ILE A 78 -1.22 -6.64 -3.85
N ALA A 79 -0.47 -6.59 -2.75
CA ALA A 79 -0.77 -5.76 -1.60
C ALA A 79 0.52 -5.18 -1.02
N ALA A 80 0.47 -3.91 -0.61
CA ALA A 80 1.51 -3.28 0.20
C ALA A 80 1.11 -3.30 1.68
N CYS A 81 2.09 -3.16 2.59
CA CYS A 81 1.79 -2.99 4.01
C CYS A 81 1.09 -1.65 4.28
N GLY A 82 0.28 -1.60 5.35
CA GLY A 82 -0.30 -0.38 5.91
C GLY A 82 -1.69 -0.02 5.38
N CYS A 83 -2.53 0.53 6.28
CA CYS A 83 -3.90 0.92 6.03
C CYS A 83 -4.27 2.09 6.94
N ASN A 84 -5.11 3.00 6.46
CA ASN A 84 -5.64 4.12 7.24
C ASN A 84 -6.90 3.74 8.05
N PHE A 85 -7.40 2.51 7.92
CA PHE A 85 -8.47 1.94 8.74
C PHE A 85 -7.91 1.00 9.81
N ARG A 86 -8.74 0.72 10.82
CA ARG A 86 -8.45 -0.22 11.92
C ARG A 86 -9.62 -1.17 12.15
N CYS A 87 -10.07 -1.84 11.10
CA CYS A 87 -11.23 -2.72 11.14
C CYS A 87 -10.97 -3.90 12.08
N GLY A 88 -11.90 -4.18 13.01
CA GLY A 88 -11.81 -5.34 13.91
C GLY A 88 -12.00 -6.69 13.21
N PHE A 89 -12.45 -6.68 11.96
CA PHE A 89 -12.75 -7.85 11.13
C PHE A 89 -11.86 -7.93 9.87
N CYS A 90 -10.68 -7.31 9.91
CA CYS A 90 -9.79 -7.29 8.74
C CYS A 90 -9.26 -8.69 8.41
N GLN A 91 -9.58 -9.22 7.23
CA GLN A 91 -9.02 -10.49 6.76
C GLN A 91 -7.52 -10.42 6.45
N ASN A 92 -7.03 -9.22 6.09
CA ASN A 92 -5.62 -8.94 5.80
C ASN A 92 -4.91 -8.29 6.99
N TRP A 93 -5.35 -8.56 8.23
CA TRP A 93 -4.88 -7.86 9.43
C TRP A 93 -3.35 -7.91 9.58
N GLN A 94 -2.73 -9.03 9.18
CA GLN A 94 -1.30 -9.29 9.25
C GLN A 94 -0.47 -8.24 8.50
N ILE A 95 -0.99 -7.70 7.40
CA ILE A 95 -0.28 -6.71 6.55
C ILE A 95 -0.92 -5.32 6.60
N SER A 96 -2.18 -5.21 7.03
CA SER A 96 -2.91 -3.94 7.06
C SER A 96 -2.33 -2.94 8.07
N GLN A 97 -1.67 -3.41 9.13
CA GLN A 97 -1.04 -2.56 10.14
C GLN A 97 0.47 -2.80 10.14
N VAL A 98 1.25 -1.76 9.87
CA VAL A 98 2.72 -1.86 9.76
C VAL A 98 3.34 -2.51 11.00
N LYS A 99 2.88 -2.14 12.20
CA LYS A 99 3.37 -2.72 13.46
C LYS A 99 3.07 -4.22 13.59
N GLU A 100 1.93 -4.69 13.07
CA GLU A 100 1.59 -6.12 13.12
C GLU A 100 2.42 -6.90 12.10
N ALA A 101 2.61 -6.35 10.90
CA ALA A 101 3.51 -6.92 9.90
C ALA A 101 4.94 -7.07 10.44
N GLU A 102 5.47 -6.04 11.12
CA GLU A 102 6.78 -6.06 11.77
C GLU A 102 6.88 -7.16 12.85
N LYS A 103 5.89 -7.27 13.74
CA LYS A 103 5.85 -8.31 14.79
C LYS A 103 5.84 -9.71 14.20
N LEU A 104 5.14 -9.91 13.09
CA LEU A 104 5.05 -11.19 12.37
C LEU A 104 6.26 -11.45 11.48
N GLY A 105 7.22 -10.53 11.41
CA GLY A 105 8.40 -10.64 10.54
C GLY A 105 8.06 -10.55 9.04
N ILE A 106 6.88 -10.04 8.68
CA ILE A 106 6.48 -9.86 7.28
C ILE A 106 7.23 -8.66 6.71
N LYS A 107 8.07 -8.93 5.72
CA LYS A 107 8.86 -7.91 5.01
C LYS A 107 8.30 -7.71 3.61
N SER A 108 8.11 -6.45 3.23
CA SER A 108 7.84 -6.11 1.83
C SER A 108 9.05 -6.44 0.97
N GLN A 109 8.79 -6.90 -0.25
CA GLN A 109 9.79 -7.18 -1.27
C GLN A 109 9.73 -6.10 -2.36
N PRO A 110 10.87 -5.70 -2.94
CA PRO A 110 10.88 -4.87 -4.11
C PRO A 110 10.08 -5.52 -5.24
N LEU A 111 9.09 -4.80 -5.75
CA LEU A 111 8.26 -5.25 -6.87
C LEU A 111 7.78 -4.01 -7.62
N SER A 112 8.46 -3.69 -8.72
CA SER A 112 8.15 -2.50 -9.52
C SER A 112 6.84 -2.66 -10.31
N PRO A 113 6.19 -1.54 -10.71
CA PRO A 113 5.02 -1.60 -11.57
C PRO A 113 5.24 -2.40 -12.87
N GLN A 114 6.43 -2.31 -13.46
CA GLN A 114 6.79 -3.04 -14.68
C GLN A 114 6.88 -4.55 -14.41
N GLU A 115 7.47 -4.96 -13.29
CA GLU A 115 7.53 -6.37 -12.88
C GLU A 115 6.14 -6.92 -12.57
N ILE A 116 5.26 -6.14 -11.93
CA ILE A 116 3.86 -6.52 -11.68
C ILE A 116 3.16 -6.89 -12.99
N VAL A 117 3.24 -6.00 -13.98
CA VAL A 117 2.62 -6.22 -15.30
C VAL A 117 3.25 -7.42 -15.99
N LYS A 118 4.58 -7.53 -15.97
CA LYS A 118 5.31 -8.65 -16.55
C LYS A 118 4.83 -9.98 -15.96
N TYR A 119 4.81 -10.11 -14.63
CA TYR A 119 4.41 -11.34 -13.94
C TYR A 119 2.95 -11.68 -14.19
N ALA A 120 2.05 -10.70 -14.25
CA ALA A 120 0.65 -10.93 -14.59
C ALA A 120 0.49 -11.52 -16.00
N LEU A 121 1.22 -10.98 -16.99
CA LEU A 121 1.20 -11.46 -18.38
C LEU A 121 1.82 -12.87 -18.51
N GLU A 122 2.96 -13.11 -17.88
CA GLU A 122 3.63 -14.43 -17.86
C GLU A 122 2.76 -15.49 -17.20
N ALA A 123 2.03 -15.13 -16.15
CA ALA A 123 1.09 -16.00 -15.46
C ALA A 123 -0.27 -16.13 -16.17
N GLN A 124 -0.48 -15.46 -17.31
CA GLN A 124 -1.76 -15.43 -18.04
C GLN A 124 -2.95 -15.07 -17.11
N CYS A 125 -2.74 -14.09 -16.23
CA CYS A 125 -3.81 -13.52 -15.43
C CYS A 125 -4.60 -12.53 -16.27
N ALA A 126 -5.93 -12.62 -16.22
CA ALA A 126 -6.83 -11.73 -16.97
C ALA A 126 -7.15 -10.44 -16.19
N SER A 127 -6.77 -10.37 -14.91
CA SER A 127 -6.90 -9.23 -14.01
C SER A 127 -5.76 -9.16 -13.01
#